data_AF-A0A087HKB4-F1
#
_entry.id   AF-A0A087HKB4-F1
#
_cell.length_a   1.000
_cell.length_b   1.000
_cell.length_c   1.000
_cell.angle_alpha   90.00
_cell.angle_beta   90.00
_cell.angle_gamma   90.00
#
_symmetry.space_group_name_H-M   'P 1'
#
loop_
_entity.id
_entity.type
_entity.pdbx_description
1 polymer ?
#
loop_
_entity_poly.entity_id
_entity_poly.type
_entity_poly.pdbx_seq_one_letter_code
_entity_poly.pdbx_strand_id
1 'polypeptide(L)'
;MARENGVEAMKTARVPCDFCEFCRYDRAPQEPLSMESELRRLRLLRRRMTGRDLDGLSFPELELLRSRLTHVLEIVKTHKAQVEQEERERLQMKQAASKVPCSASGISSGERPEKPATTLERAYERRLAEPMETEFERLWLLNERMNGRKLEGMTLFELSSLECQIRISANRTISHKLEPETEERAKRLKEESISVLVEQDLLEESLDNVKYYHRDFSLRSRSKWEARLSVSRKLRKFQKGHYRKIRSAALRV
;
A
#
# COMPACT_ATOMS: atom_id res chain seq x y z
N MET A 1 62.28 12.40 -5.70
CA MET A 1 61.59 12.81 -4.47
C MET A 1 60.21 13.29 -4.85
N ALA A 2 59.20 12.78 -4.14
CA ALA A 2 57.81 12.69 -4.57
C ALA A 2 57.06 14.02 -4.50
N ARG A 3 56.01 14.08 -5.33
CA ARG A 3 55.09 15.19 -5.57
C ARG A 3 54.18 15.44 -4.35
N GLU A 4 54.22 16.66 -3.82
CA GLU A 4 53.17 17.19 -2.95
C GLU A 4 52.12 17.87 -3.85
N ASN A 5 51.05 17.15 -4.18
CA ASN A 5 49.84 17.70 -4.78
C ASN A 5 48.69 16.80 -4.34
N GLY A 6 48.11 17.08 -3.17
CA GLY A 6 47.12 16.18 -2.59
C GLY A 6 46.27 16.75 -1.48
N VAL A 7 46.07 18.07 -1.37
CA VAL A 7 45.12 18.64 -0.40
C VAL A 7 44.51 19.94 -0.92
N GLU A 8 43.86 19.95 -2.08
CA GLU A 8 43.18 21.17 -2.57
C GLU A 8 41.84 20.92 -3.27
N ALA A 9 41.15 19.82 -2.94
CA ALA A 9 39.85 19.47 -3.54
C ALA A 9 38.66 19.57 -2.56
N MET A 10 38.80 20.26 -1.43
CA MET A 10 37.76 20.31 -0.39
C MET A 10 37.35 21.74 -0.01
N LYS A 11 37.22 22.63 -1.01
CA LYS A 11 36.60 23.95 -0.83
C LYS A 11 35.70 24.32 -2.01
N THR A 12 34.78 23.42 -2.37
CA THR A 12 33.54 23.88 -3.04
C THR A 12 32.48 23.95 -1.96
N ALA A 13 32.04 25.17 -1.65
CA ALA A 13 30.89 25.41 -0.78
C ALA A 13 29.68 24.68 -1.39
N ARG A 14 29.42 23.46 -0.92
CA ARG A 14 28.27 22.67 -1.36
C ARG A 14 27.02 23.41 -0.91
N VAL A 15 26.24 23.88 -1.88
CA VAL A 15 24.90 24.44 -1.61
C VAL A 15 24.16 23.46 -0.70
N PRO A 16 23.61 23.91 0.44
CA PRO A 16 22.91 23.01 1.35
C PRO A 16 21.81 22.29 0.59
N CYS A 17 21.85 20.96 0.56
CA CYS A 17 20.73 20.18 0.07
C CYS A 17 19.54 20.52 0.95
N ASP A 18 18.47 20.99 0.35
CA ASP A 18 17.34 21.51 1.11
C ASP A 18 16.39 20.39 1.62
N PHE A 19 16.69 19.10 1.32
CA PHE A 19 16.22 17.96 2.14
C PHE A 19 17.08 17.71 3.39
N CYS A 20 18.31 18.23 3.49
CA CYS A 20 19.12 18.04 4.69
C CYS A 20 18.56 18.75 5.93
N GLU A 21 17.55 19.61 5.79
CA GLU A 21 16.81 20.16 6.95
C GLU A 21 16.03 19.07 7.70
N PHE A 22 15.57 18.00 7.02
CA PHE A 22 14.90 16.84 7.65
C PHE A 22 15.80 16.00 8.55
N CYS A 23 17.12 16.12 8.42
CA CYS A 23 18.09 15.34 9.19
C CYS A 23 18.82 16.19 10.23
N ARG A 24 18.39 17.44 10.46
CA ARG A 24 19.03 18.31 11.46
C ARG A 24 18.73 17.89 12.90
N TYR A 25 17.63 17.16 13.13
CA TYR A 25 17.26 16.72 14.48
C TYR A 25 18.07 15.52 15.00
N ASP A 26 18.82 14.83 14.14
CA ASP A 26 19.73 13.74 14.54
C ASP A 26 21.19 14.20 14.76
N ARG A 27 21.47 15.51 14.71
CA ARG A 27 22.85 16.01 14.90
C ARG A 27 23.20 16.22 16.37
N ALA A 28 24.04 15.33 16.89
CA ALA A 28 24.96 15.70 17.96
C ALA A 28 25.97 16.77 17.45
N PRO A 29 26.55 17.61 18.34
CA PRO A 29 27.41 18.73 17.94
C PRO A 29 28.62 18.30 17.10
N GLN A 30 28.99 19.18 16.17
CA GLN A 30 29.95 19.03 15.09
C GLN A 30 31.23 18.23 15.42
N GLU A 31 31.24 16.95 15.05
CA GLU A 31 32.47 16.21 14.73
C GLU A 31 32.90 16.52 13.27
N PRO A 32 34.20 16.49 12.94
CA PRO A 32 34.64 16.59 11.56
C PRO A 32 33.92 15.52 10.73
N LEU A 33 33.26 15.95 9.65
CA LEU A 33 32.46 15.07 8.78
C LEU A 33 33.37 14.03 8.12
N SER A 34 33.56 12.89 8.78
CA SER A 34 34.17 11.70 8.19
C SER A 34 33.34 11.27 6.98
N MET A 35 34.00 10.77 5.92
CA MET A 35 33.33 10.25 4.73
C MET A 35 32.25 9.21 5.08
N GLU A 36 32.49 8.40 6.11
CA GLU A 36 31.54 7.40 6.60
C GLU A 36 30.27 8.05 7.21
N SER A 37 30.42 9.13 7.96
CA SER A 37 29.28 9.88 8.54
C SER A 37 28.40 10.51 7.45
N GLU A 38 29.04 11.02 6.41
CA GLU A 38 28.35 11.64 5.28
C GLU A 38 27.66 10.58 4.40
N LEU A 39 28.28 9.42 4.21
CA LEU A 39 27.65 8.26 3.56
C LEU A 39 26.43 7.79 4.34
N ARG A 40 26.52 7.67 5.68
CA ARG A 40 25.36 7.35 6.54
C ARG A 40 24.22 8.34 6.30
N ARG A 41 24.53 9.64 6.29
CA ARG A 41 23.55 10.70 6.02
C ARG A 41 22.90 10.57 4.65
N LEU A 42 23.68 10.40 3.58
CA LEU A 42 23.18 10.29 2.21
C LEU A 42 22.34 9.02 2.01
N ARG A 43 22.71 7.91 2.65
CA ARG A 43 21.92 6.67 2.63
C ARG A 43 20.55 6.88 3.26
N LEU A 44 20.47 7.53 4.42
CA LEU A 44 19.21 7.86 5.09
C LEU A 44 18.35 8.78 4.21
N LEU A 45 18.92 9.87 3.70
CA LEU A 45 18.22 10.80 2.81
C LEU A 45 17.65 10.10 1.59
N ARG A 46 18.45 9.26 0.93
CA ARG A 46 17.99 8.46 -0.21
C ARG A 46 16.78 7.58 0.16
N ARG A 47 16.80 6.94 1.33
CA ARG A 47 15.68 6.09 1.78
C ARG A 47 14.43 6.93 1.99
N ARG A 48 14.51 8.04 2.74
CA ARG A 48 13.39 8.97 2.97
C ARG A 48 12.82 9.55 1.67
N MET A 49 13.68 10.06 0.78
CA MET A 49 13.27 10.59 -0.53
C MET A 49 12.70 9.53 -1.47
N THR A 50 12.87 8.23 -1.19
CA THR A 50 12.26 7.13 -1.95
C THR A 50 11.07 6.49 -1.23
N GLY A 51 10.58 7.14 -0.17
CA GLY A 51 9.41 6.73 0.61
C GLY A 51 9.69 5.52 1.51
N ARG A 52 10.92 5.36 1.97
CA ARG A 52 11.34 4.37 2.99
C ARG A 52 11.85 5.09 4.23
N ASP A 53 11.91 4.42 5.37
CA ASP A 53 12.39 4.97 6.64
C ASP A 53 11.67 6.29 7.00
N LEU A 54 10.34 6.29 6.79
CA LEU A 54 9.44 7.41 7.12
C LEU A 54 9.00 7.36 8.60
N ASP A 55 9.18 6.21 9.25
CA ASP A 55 8.91 6.06 10.67
C ASP A 55 9.78 7.01 11.49
N GLY A 56 9.17 7.67 12.48
CA GLY A 56 9.82 8.69 13.30
C GLY A 56 9.79 10.10 12.71
N LEU A 57 9.28 10.31 11.49
CA LEU A 57 8.96 11.65 11.00
C LEU A 57 7.64 12.13 11.58
N SER A 58 7.62 13.36 12.07
CA SER A 58 6.41 14.05 12.50
C SER A 58 5.51 14.41 11.31
N PHE A 59 4.23 14.67 11.59
CA PHE A 59 3.28 15.07 10.54
C PHE A 59 3.73 16.28 9.71
N PRO A 60 4.27 17.38 10.30
CA PRO A 60 4.80 18.50 9.54
C PRO A 60 6.01 18.11 8.67
N GLU A 61 6.87 17.22 9.14
CA GLU A 61 8.02 16.75 8.36
C GLU A 61 7.56 15.91 7.16
N LEU A 62 6.59 15.00 7.35
CA LEU A 62 6.01 14.27 6.24
C LEU A 62 5.30 15.19 5.24
N GLU A 63 4.68 16.29 5.71
CA GLU A 63 4.04 17.27 4.82
C GLU A 63 5.05 18.05 4.00
N LEU A 64 6.12 18.52 4.63
CA LEU A 64 7.21 19.20 3.96
C LEU A 64 7.88 18.28 2.94
N LEU A 65 8.10 17.00 3.28
CA LEU A 65 8.70 15.99 2.39
C LEU A 65 7.83 15.80 1.15
N ARG A 66 6.51 15.66 1.35
CA ARG A 66 5.53 15.57 0.27
C ARG A 66 5.54 16.80 -0.62
N SER A 67 5.39 17.99 -0.04
CA SER A 67 5.37 19.27 -0.78
C SER A 67 6.61 19.42 -1.64
N ARG A 68 7.77 19.08 -1.08
CA ARG A 68 9.05 19.16 -1.76
C ARG A 68 9.18 18.13 -2.89
N LEU A 69 8.75 16.89 -2.69
CA LEU A 69 8.72 15.88 -3.75
C LEU A 69 7.80 16.30 -4.90
N THR A 70 6.65 16.91 -4.60
CA THR A 70 5.73 17.46 -5.60
C THR A 70 6.38 18.59 -6.40
N HIS A 71 7.04 19.53 -5.73
CA HIS A 71 7.77 20.62 -6.40
C HIS A 71 8.90 20.09 -7.30
N VAL A 72 9.71 19.14 -6.80
CA VAL A 72 10.78 18.53 -7.61
C VAL A 72 10.20 17.75 -8.80
N LEU A 73 9.05 17.11 -8.65
CA LEU A 73 8.37 16.42 -9.74
C LEU A 73 8.03 17.40 -10.88
N GLU A 74 7.60 18.61 -10.56
CA GLU A 74 7.31 19.66 -11.56
C GLU A 74 8.58 20.10 -12.30
N ILE A 75 9.69 20.28 -11.57
CA ILE A 75 10.99 20.60 -12.17
C ILE A 75 11.40 19.49 -13.15
N VAL A 76 11.35 18.22 -12.74
CA VAL A 76 11.74 17.08 -13.58
C VAL A 76 10.86 16.95 -14.81
N LYS A 77 9.53 17.14 -14.68
CA LYS A 77 8.60 17.14 -15.82
C LYS A 77 8.91 18.24 -16.81
N THR A 78 9.20 19.44 -16.30
CA THR A 78 9.53 20.60 -17.13
C THR A 78 10.82 20.34 -17.92
N HIS A 79 11.86 19.86 -17.24
CA HIS A 79 13.13 19.52 -17.90
C HIS A 79 12.97 18.39 -18.92
N LYS A 80 12.19 17.36 -18.60
CA LYS A 80 11.87 16.28 -19.54
C LYS A 80 11.18 16.79 -20.81
N ALA A 81 10.21 17.69 -20.68
CA ALA A 81 9.54 18.28 -21.83
C ALA A 81 10.51 19.10 -22.72
N GLN A 82 11.49 19.78 -22.11
CA GLN A 82 12.56 20.47 -22.85
C GLN A 82 13.39 19.48 -23.66
N VAL A 83 13.86 18.40 -23.03
CA VAL A 83 14.65 17.35 -23.72
C VAL A 83 13.84 16.68 -24.83
N GLU A 84 12.55 16.40 -24.62
CA GLU A 84 11.68 15.84 -25.66
C GLU A 84 11.55 16.78 -26.86
N GLN A 85 11.46 18.08 -26.60
CA GLN A 85 11.38 19.09 -27.65
C GLN A 85 12.69 19.20 -28.44
N GLU A 86 13.83 19.25 -27.76
CA GLU A 86 15.16 19.28 -28.39
C GLU A 86 15.40 18.03 -29.26
N GLU A 87 15.02 16.84 -28.79
CA GLU A 87 15.10 15.59 -29.55
C GLU A 87 14.22 15.65 -30.81
N ARG A 88 12.99 16.18 -30.70
CA ARG A 88 12.10 16.36 -31.86
C ARG A 88 12.69 17.30 -32.89
N GLU A 89 13.24 18.43 -32.48
CA GLU A 89 13.87 19.41 -33.38
C GLU A 89 15.11 18.83 -34.08
N ARG A 90 15.94 18.08 -33.34
CA ARG A 90 17.09 17.35 -33.91
C ARG A 90 16.67 16.34 -34.98
N LEU A 91 15.58 15.62 -34.75
CA LEU A 91 15.05 14.67 -35.73
C LEU A 91 14.52 15.37 -36.97
N GLN A 92 13.82 16.51 -36.82
CA GLN A 92 13.35 17.31 -37.95
C GLN A 92 14.51 17.86 -38.79
N MET A 93 15.56 18.38 -38.16
CA MET A 93 16.76 18.85 -38.88
C MET A 93 17.45 17.71 -39.66
N LYS A 94 17.55 16.51 -39.06
CA LYS A 94 18.11 15.33 -39.74
C LYS A 94 17.28 14.90 -40.95
N GLN A 95 15.95 14.92 -40.83
CA GLN A 95 15.04 14.59 -41.94
C GLN A 95 15.07 15.65 -43.05
N ALA A 96 15.20 16.94 -42.70
CA ALA A 96 15.37 18.01 -43.68
C ALA A 96 16.71 17.89 -44.45
N ALA A 97 17.76 17.36 -43.80
CA ALA A 97 19.06 17.13 -44.40
C ALA A 97 19.17 15.82 -45.22
N SER A 98 18.28 14.84 -45.04
CA SER A 98 18.40 13.50 -45.66
C SER A 98 17.78 13.38 -47.08
N LYS A 99 17.71 14.46 -47.87
CA LYS A 99 17.29 14.41 -49.29
C LYS A 99 18.38 13.87 -50.25
N VAL A 100 19.29 13.02 -49.77
CA VAL A 100 20.27 12.32 -50.61
C VAL A 100 20.11 10.82 -50.38
N PRO A 101 19.81 10.00 -51.42
CA PRO A 101 19.64 8.58 -51.25
C PRO A 101 21.01 7.92 -51.08
N CYS A 102 21.33 7.47 -49.87
CA CYS A 102 22.48 6.60 -49.62
C CYS A 102 22.01 5.19 -49.31
N SER A 103 22.47 4.28 -50.16
CA SER A 103 22.30 2.83 -50.15
C SER A 103 22.75 2.23 -48.82
N ALA A 104 21.87 1.46 -48.18
CA ALA A 104 22.19 0.71 -46.97
C ALA A 104 22.97 -0.57 -47.35
N SER A 105 24.21 -0.68 -46.86
CA SER A 105 24.90 -1.97 -46.73
C SER A 105 24.75 -2.46 -45.30
N GLY A 106 24.11 -3.62 -45.15
CA GLY A 106 23.96 -4.29 -43.87
C GLY A 106 25.29 -4.91 -43.40
N ILE A 107 25.48 -4.92 -42.08
CA ILE A 107 26.40 -5.84 -41.43
C ILE A 107 25.68 -6.40 -40.21
N SER A 108 25.38 -7.70 -40.26
CA SER A 108 24.92 -8.45 -39.10
C SER A 108 26.13 -8.74 -38.22
N SER A 109 26.11 -8.29 -36.97
CA SER A 109 27.10 -8.71 -35.97
C SER A 109 26.49 -9.82 -35.13
N GLY A 110 27.00 -11.04 -35.32
CA GLY A 110 26.67 -12.17 -34.48
C GLY A 110 27.35 -12.02 -33.12
N GLU A 111 26.56 -11.91 -32.06
CA GLU A 111 27.05 -12.10 -30.70
C GLU A 111 26.61 -13.48 -30.18
N ARG A 112 27.63 -14.23 -29.74
CA ARG A 112 27.53 -15.57 -29.17
C ARG A 112 27.03 -15.44 -27.72
N PRO A 113 26.04 -16.24 -27.27
CA PRO A 113 25.53 -16.11 -25.91
C PRO A 113 26.49 -16.79 -24.92
N GLU A 114 27.21 -15.98 -24.14
CA GLU A 114 27.85 -16.48 -22.91
C GLU A 114 26.80 -16.66 -21.81
N LYS A 115 26.92 -17.77 -21.08
CA LYS A 115 25.98 -18.21 -20.04
C LYS A 115 25.83 -17.18 -18.91
N PRO A 116 24.61 -16.87 -18.46
CA PRO A 116 24.38 -15.92 -17.40
C PRO A 116 24.59 -16.60 -16.03
N ALA A 117 25.65 -16.26 -15.30
CA ALA A 117 25.44 -16.04 -13.87
C ALA A 117 24.52 -14.82 -13.76
N THR A 118 23.56 -14.84 -12.85
CA THR A 118 22.49 -13.83 -12.85
C THR A 118 23.12 -12.44 -12.82
N THR A 119 22.76 -11.59 -13.79
CA THR A 119 23.26 -10.21 -13.90
C THR A 119 23.10 -9.44 -12.58
N LEU A 120 22.14 -9.87 -11.76
CA LEU A 120 21.83 -9.36 -10.44
C LEU A 120 22.91 -9.69 -9.38
N GLU A 121 23.39 -10.93 -9.29
CA GLU A 121 24.42 -11.34 -8.31
C GLU A 121 25.75 -10.63 -8.58
N ARG A 122 26.21 -10.61 -9.84
CA ARG A 122 27.44 -9.88 -10.20
C ARG A 122 27.31 -8.36 -10.00
N ALA A 123 26.10 -7.81 -10.07
CA ALA A 123 25.86 -6.40 -9.78
C ALA A 123 25.81 -6.12 -8.27
N TYR A 124 25.37 -7.09 -7.48
CA TYR A 124 25.36 -7.02 -6.03
C TYR A 124 26.77 -7.12 -5.45
N GLU A 125 27.56 -8.10 -5.88
CA GLU A 125 28.97 -8.26 -5.45
C GLU A 125 29.82 -7.03 -5.81
N ARG A 126 29.64 -6.46 -7.00
CA ARG A 126 30.31 -5.22 -7.40
C ARG A 126 29.97 -4.02 -6.52
N ARG A 127 28.76 -3.97 -5.94
CA ARG A 127 28.38 -2.92 -4.99
C ARG A 127 29.00 -3.13 -3.61
N LEU A 128 29.21 -4.39 -3.20
CA LEU A 128 29.89 -4.69 -1.94
C LEU A 128 31.39 -4.37 -2.01
N ALA A 129 31.99 -4.45 -3.20
CA ALA A 129 33.38 -4.10 -3.45
C ALA A 129 33.60 -2.63 -3.89
N GLU A 130 32.55 -1.80 -3.88
CA GLU A 130 32.63 -0.39 -4.30
C GLU A 130 33.42 0.43 -3.25
N PRO A 131 34.46 1.18 -3.66
CA PRO A 131 35.18 2.06 -2.72
C PRO A 131 34.26 3.18 -2.23
N MET A 132 34.51 3.68 -1.02
CA MET A 132 33.64 4.64 -0.34
C MET A 132 33.43 5.93 -1.14
N GLU A 133 34.45 6.35 -1.89
CA GLU A 133 34.41 7.53 -2.76
C GLU A 133 33.38 7.38 -3.88
N THR A 134 33.36 6.22 -4.55
CA THR A 134 32.42 5.97 -5.65
C THR A 134 30.98 5.86 -5.15
N GLU A 135 30.78 5.19 -4.01
CA GLU A 135 29.46 5.16 -3.40
C GLU A 135 28.99 6.57 -3.02
N PHE A 136 29.90 7.37 -2.47
CA PHE A 136 29.63 8.75 -2.09
C PHE A 136 29.17 9.57 -3.29
N GLU A 137 29.94 9.55 -4.39
CA GLU A 137 29.58 10.26 -5.62
C GLU A 137 28.23 9.82 -6.17
N ARG A 138 27.97 8.51 -6.20
CA ARG A 138 26.70 7.95 -6.70
C ARG A 138 25.51 8.39 -5.84
N LEU A 139 25.64 8.34 -4.51
CA LEU A 139 24.58 8.76 -3.60
C LEU A 139 24.36 10.27 -3.63
N TRP A 140 25.45 11.04 -3.71
CA TRP A 140 25.39 12.50 -3.81
C TRP A 140 24.70 12.93 -5.10
N LEU A 141 25.07 12.37 -6.25
CA LEU A 141 24.45 12.70 -7.52
C LEU A 141 22.96 12.34 -7.54
N LEU A 142 22.59 11.17 -7.01
CA LEU A 142 21.19 10.81 -6.87
C LEU A 142 20.45 11.81 -5.96
N ASN A 143 21.07 12.23 -4.86
CA ASN A 143 20.49 13.24 -3.99
C ASN A 143 20.26 14.56 -4.72
N GLU A 144 21.22 15.05 -5.52
CA GLU A 144 21.03 16.25 -6.33
C GLU A 144 19.87 16.12 -7.31
N ARG A 145 19.75 14.96 -7.98
CA ARG A 145 18.65 14.66 -8.91
C ARG A 145 17.29 14.59 -8.21
N MET A 146 17.22 13.98 -7.04
CA MET A 146 16.01 13.97 -6.19
C MET A 146 15.67 15.35 -5.60
N ASN A 147 16.54 16.35 -5.78
CA ASN A 147 16.30 17.77 -5.50
C ASN A 147 15.99 18.60 -6.76
N GLY A 148 15.88 17.98 -7.94
CA GLY A 148 15.65 18.69 -9.20
C GLY A 148 16.88 19.44 -9.72
N ARG A 149 18.08 19.11 -9.22
CA ARG A 149 19.37 19.62 -9.69
C ARG A 149 20.12 18.55 -10.46
N LYS A 150 21.17 18.92 -11.21
CA LYS A 150 22.04 17.96 -11.93
C LYS A 150 21.25 17.04 -12.86
N LEU A 151 20.25 17.61 -13.53
CA LEU A 151 19.42 16.92 -14.53
C LEU A 151 20.05 16.97 -15.92
N GLU A 152 21.02 17.87 -16.12
CA GLU A 152 21.70 18.07 -17.39
C GLU A 152 22.40 16.77 -17.85
N GLY A 153 22.23 16.43 -19.12
CA GLY A 153 22.79 15.21 -19.71
C GLY A 153 22.04 13.92 -19.39
N MET A 154 20.95 13.97 -18.61
CA MET A 154 20.09 12.80 -18.44
C MET A 154 19.27 12.53 -19.71
N THR A 155 19.17 11.25 -20.07
CA THR A 155 18.30 10.79 -21.16
C THR A 155 16.82 10.86 -20.77
N LEU A 156 15.92 10.85 -21.75
CA LEU A 156 14.48 10.77 -21.52
C LEU A 156 14.07 9.56 -20.68
N PHE A 157 14.77 8.44 -20.84
CA PHE A 157 14.54 7.23 -20.05
C PHE A 157 14.94 7.45 -18.58
N GLU A 158 16.11 8.03 -18.32
CA GLU A 158 16.57 8.32 -16.96
C GLU A 158 15.66 9.35 -16.27
N LEU A 159 15.22 10.40 -16.99
CA LEU A 159 14.28 11.40 -16.49
C LEU A 159 12.93 10.76 -16.16
N SER A 160 12.44 9.84 -16.99
CA SER A 160 11.19 9.09 -16.72
C SER A 160 11.33 8.17 -15.51
N SER A 161 12.49 7.53 -15.32
CA SER A 161 12.77 6.72 -14.14
C SER A 161 12.81 7.58 -12.87
N LEU A 162 13.45 8.74 -12.93
CA LEU A 162 13.49 9.71 -11.82
C LEU A 162 12.09 10.24 -11.49
N GLU A 163 11.32 10.65 -12.50
CA GLU A 163 9.92 11.08 -12.36
C GLU A 163 9.07 10.00 -11.66
N CYS A 164 9.20 8.75 -12.09
CA CYS A 164 8.50 7.62 -11.49
C CYS A 164 8.90 7.42 -10.02
N GLN A 165 10.19 7.48 -9.69
CA GLN A 165 10.67 7.35 -8.32
C GLN A 165 10.13 8.45 -7.40
N ILE A 166 10.15 9.70 -7.86
CA ILE A 166 9.62 10.85 -7.10
C ILE A 166 8.11 10.69 -6.88
N ARG A 167 7.36 10.32 -7.93
CA ARG A 167 5.91 10.10 -7.84
C ARG A 167 5.54 8.97 -6.88
N ILE A 168 6.24 7.84 -6.96
CA ILE A 168 6.04 6.72 -6.03
C ILE A 168 6.34 7.16 -4.60
N SER A 169 7.41 7.92 -4.39
CA SER A 169 7.80 8.42 -3.07
C SER A 169 6.76 9.38 -2.47
N ALA A 170 6.25 10.32 -3.28
CA ALA A 170 5.19 11.23 -2.86
C ALA A 170 3.92 10.47 -2.44
N ASN A 171 3.53 9.45 -3.22
CA ASN A 171 2.39 8.60 -2.88
C ASN A 171 2.61 7.80 -1.60
N ARG A 172 3.80 7.22 -1.38
CA ARG A 172 4.14 6.52 -0.13
C ARG A 172 4.08 7.45 1.08
N THR A 173 4.51 8.69 0.92
CA THR A 173 4.43 9.71 1.99
C THR A 173 2.97 10.02 2.34
N ILE A 174 2.08 10.06 1.34
CA ILE A 174 0.63 10.22 1.57
C ILE A 174 0.04 8.99 2.27
N SER A 175 0.37 7.78 1.81
CA SER A 175 -0.13 6.54 2.42
C SER A 175 0.27 6.44 3.88
N HIS A 176 1.54 6.73 4.20
CA HIS A 176 2.04 6.69 5.59
C HIS A 176 1.32 7.69 6.51
N LYS A 177 0.97 8.88 5.99
CA LYS A 177 0.13 9.85 6.73
C LYS A 177 -1.27 9.36 7.03
N LEU A 178 -1.88 8.64 6.08
CA LEU A 178 -3.28 8.21 6.17
C LEU A 178 -3.44 6.85 6.84
N GLU A 179 -2.38 6.05 6.92
CA GLU A 179 -2.38 4.71 7.49
C GLU A 179 -3.00 4.65 8.89
N PRO A 180 -2.64 5.54 9.85
CA PRO A 180 -3.23 5.53 11.19
C PRO A 180 -4.75 5.75 11.17
N GLU A 181 -5.23 6.71 10.36
CA GLU A 181 -6.65 7.02 10.25
C GLU A 181 -7.43 5.86 9.61
N THR A 182 -6.85 5.24 8.58
CA THR A 182 -7.47 4.08 7.91
C THR A 182 -7.51 2.85 8.81
N GLU A 183 -6.48 2.62 9.63
CA GLU A 183 -6.44 1.53 10.59
C GLU A 183 -7.47 1.74 11.71
N GLU A 184 -7.59 2.97 12.22
CA GLU A 184 -8.57 3.30 13.25
C GLU A 184 -10.01 3.15 12.73
N ARG A 185 -10.27 3.63 11.51
CA ARG A 185 -11.58 3.43 10.85
C ARG A 185 -11.87 1.95 10.63
N ALA A 186 -10.88 1.15 10.22
CA ALA A 186 -11.04 -0.29 10.05
C ALA A 186 -11.35 -1.01 11.36
N LYS A 187 -10.73 -0.59 12.48
CA LYS A 187 -11.04 -1.11 13.82
C LYS A 187 -12.49 -0.83 14.21
N ARG A 188 -12.96 0.41 14.05
CA ARG A 188 -14.36 0.78 14.35
C ARG A 188 -15.36 -0.03 13.52
N LEU A 189 -15.13 -0.15 12.21
CA LEU A 189 -16.00 -0.94 11.34
C LEU A 189 -16.05 -2.42 11.74
N LYS A 190 -14.93 -2.97 12.22
CA LYS A 190 -14.87 -4.34 12.73
C LYS A 190 -15.66 -4.49 14.04
N GLU A 191 -15.54 -3.54 14.95
CA GLU A 191 -16.31 -3.50 16.21
C GLU A 191 -17.82 -3.34 15.95
N GLU A 192 -18.20 -2.48 15.01
CA GLU A 192 -19.59 -2.31 14.57
C GLU A 192 -20.13 -3.60 13.95
N SER A 193 -19.36 -4.26 13.09
CA SER A 193 -19.75 -5.54 12.49
C SER A 193 -19.95 -6.63 13.56
N ILE A 194 -19.07 -6.68 14.57
CA ILE A 194 -19.21 -7.60 15.71
C ILE A 194 -20.48 -7.27 16.50
N SER A 195 -20.76 -5.99 16.75
CA SER A 195 -21.95 -5.56 17.49
C SER A 195 -23.24 -5.97 16.77
N VAL A 196 -23.30 -5.79 15.45
CA VAL A 196 -24.46 -6.20 14.62
C VAL A 196 -24.66 -7.72 14.65
N LEU A 197 -23.57 -8.51 14.60
CA LEU A 197 -23.67 -9.97 14.69
C LEU A 197 -24.20 -10.40 16.07
N VAL A 198 -23.72 -9.80 17.15
CA VAL A 198 -24.21 -10.08 18.52
C VAL A 198 -25.70 -9.72 18.66
N GLU A 199 -26.14 -8.60 18.09
CA GLU A 199 -27.56 -8.23 18.08
C GLU A 199 -28.42 -9.21 17.27
N GLN A 200 -27.93 -9.72 16.15
CA GLN A 200 -28.60 -10.76 15.37
C GLN A 200 -28.72 -12.07 16.15
N ASP A 201 -27.64 -12.52 16.80
CA ASP A 201 -27.64 -13.73 17.62
C ASP A 201 -28.65 -13.63 18.79
N LEU A 202 -28.70 -12.47 19.46
CA LEU A 202 -29.68 -12.21 20.53
C LEU A 202 -31.12 -12.19 20.01
N LEU A 203 -31.36 -11.65 18.81
CA LEU A 203 -32.68 -11.66 18.17
C LEU A 203 -33.09 -13.08 17.76
N GLU A 204 -32.18 -13.92 17.27
CA GLU A 204 -32.46 -15.32 16.97
C GLU A 204 -32.79 -16.12 18.23
N GLU A 205 -32.02 -15.95 19.31
CA GLU A 205 -32.28 -16.60 20.60
C GLU A 205 -33.63 -16.17 21.20
N SER A 206 -33.97 -14.88 21.06
CA SER A 206 -35.30 -14.35 21.40
C SER A 206 -36.41 -15.03 20.58
N LEU A 207 -36.22 -15.14 19.27
CA LEU A 207 -37.22 -15.74 18.37
C LEU A 207 -37.44 -17.22 18.68
N ASP A 208 -36.37 -17.95 18.98
CA ASP A 208 -36.44 -19.37 19.31
C ASP A 208 -37.11 -19.60 20.66
N ASN A 209 -36.87 -18.73 21.64
CA ASN A 209 -37.64 -18.71 22.88
C ASN A 209 -39.13 -18.50 22.62
N VAL A 210 -39.52 -17.53 21.78
CA VAL A 210 -40.93 -17.29 21.44
C VAL A 210 -41.55 -18.51 20.74
N LYS A 211 -40.85 -19.14 19.80
CA LYS A 211 -41.30 -20.38 19.14
C LYS A 211 -41.48 -21.52 20.14
N TYR A 212 -40.56 -21.66 21.09
CA TYR A 212 -40.62 -22.66 22.15
C TYR A 212 -41.89 -22.48 23.01
N TYR A 213 -42.11 -21.26 23.53
CA TYR A 213 -43.32 -20.96 24.32
C TYR A 213 -44.61 -21.15 23.52
N HIS A 214 -44.64 -20.76 22.25
CA HIS A 214 -45.82 -20.96 21.40
C HIS A 214 -46.10 -22.45 21.15
N ARG A 215 -45.06 -23.27 20.94
CA ARG A 215 -45.19 -24.72 20.77
C ARG A 215 -45.72 -25.39 22.04
N ASP A 216 -45.20 -25.03 23.21
CA ASP A 216 -45.66 -25.55 24.50
C ASP A 216 -47.11 -25.18 24.79
N PHE A 217 -47.49 -23.92 24.52
CA PHE A 217 -48.88 -23.48 24.66
C PHE A 217 -49.84 -24.25 23.74
N SER A 218 -49.42 -24.51 22.50
CA SER A 218 -50.19 -25.28 21.53
C SER A 218 -50.38 -26.74 21.98
N LEU A 219 -49.32 -27.40 22.45
CA LEU A 219 -49.37 -28.76 22.97
C LEU A 219 -50.31 -28.86 24.18
N ARG A 220 -50.19 -27.92 25.13
CA ARG A 220 -51.03 -27.89 26.33
C ARG A 220 -52.51 -27.68 26.01
N SER A 221 -52.79 -26.83 25.03
CA SER A 221 -54.15 -26.59 24.53
C SER A 221 -54.73 -27.84 23.87
N ARG A 222 -53.95 -28.52 23.03
CA ARG A 222 -54.36 -29.76 22.36
C ARG A 222 -54.67 -30.88 23.36
N SER A 223 -53.82 -31.09 24.37
CA SER A 223 -54.07 -32.09 25.42
C SER A 223 -55.37 -31.79 26.19
N LYS A 224 -55.65 -30.51 26.48
CA LYS A 224 -56.90 -30.09 27.15
C LYS A 224 -58.15 -30.37 26.29
N TRP A 225 -58.07 -30.14 24.98
CA TRP A 225 -59.13 -30.47 24.04
C TRP A 225 -59.37 -31.97 23.93
N GLU A 226 -58.31 -32.78 23.85
CA GLU A 226 -58.42 -34.24 23.80
C GLU A 226 -59.04 -34.82 25.09
N ALA A 227 -58.69 -34.27 26.26
CA ALA A 227 -59.32 -34.64 27.53
C ALA A 227 -60.83 -34.32 27.54
N ARG A 228 -61.23 -33.14 27.06
CA ARG A 228 -62.65 -32.75 26.93
C ARG A 228 -63.43 -33.65 25.97
N LEU A 229 -62.82 -34.02 24.84
CA LEU A 229 -63.40 -34.96 23.88
C LEU A 229 -63.56 -36.37 24.47
N SER A 230 -62.58 -36.83 25.26
CA SER A 230 -62.64 -38.11 25.97
C SER A 230 -63.79 -38.17 26.97
N VAL A 231 -63.95 -37.12 27.80
CA VAL A 231 -65.08 -36.98 28.74
C VAL A 231 -66.42 -36.99 27.99
N SER A 232 -66.52 -36.23 26.90
CA SER A 232 -67.73 -36.19 26.06
C SER A 232 -68.06 -37.56 25.43
N ARG A 233 -67.05 -38.31 24.99
CA ARG A 233 -67.23 -39.69 24.48
C ARG A 233 -67.72 -40.64 25.58
N LYS A 234 -67.19 -40.54 26.80
CA LYS A 234 -67.64 -41.34 27.95
C LYS A 234 -69.10 -41.04 28.33
N LEU A 235 -69.48 -39.76 28.38
CA LEU A 235 -70.86 -39.33 28.62
C LEU A 235 -71.84 -39.88 27.56
N ARG A 236 -71.49 -39.81 26.28
CA ARG A 236 -72.31 -40.38 25.21
C ARG A 236 -72.47 -41.91 25.33
N LYS A 237 -71.42 -42.63 25.73
CA LYS A 237 -71.51 -44.08 25.99
C LYS A 237 -72.44 -44.37 27.17
N PHE A 238 -72.35 -43.58 28.24
CA PHE A 238 -73.22 -43.70 29.40
C PHE A 238 -74.69 -43.47 29.04
N GLN A 239 -75.00 -42.36 28.33
CA GLN A 239 -76.35 -42.04 27.87
C GLN A 239 -76.92 -43.13 26.93
N LYS A 240 -76.12 -43.64 25.99
CA LYS A 240 -76.55 -44.75 25.10
C LYS A 240 -76.80 -46.04 25.87
N GLY A 241 -75.99 -46.35 26.88
CA GLY A 241 -76.20 -47.50 27.76
C GLY A 241 -77.49 -47.38 28.57
N HIS A 242 -77.76 -46.19 29.09
CA HIS A 242 -79.00 -45.89 29.82
C HIS A 242 -80.23 -46.01 28.91
N TYR A 243 -80.17 -45.44 27.70
CA TYR A 243 -81.25 -45.52 26.72
C TYR A 243 -81.54 -46.96 26.26
N ARG A 244 -80.50 -47.78 26.06
CA ARG A 244 -80.66 -49.20 25.75
C ARG A 244 -81.33 -49.99 26.88
N LYS A 245 -80.95 -49.72 28.14
CA LYS A 245 -81.60 -50.32 29.32
C LYS A 245 -83.07 -49.97 29.41
N ILE A 246 -83.42 -48.68 29.26
CA ILE A 246 -84.81 -48.21 29.25
C ILE A 246 -85.61 -48.88 28.11
N ARG A 247 -85.06 -48.89 26.88
CA ARG A 247 -85.72 -49.52 25.73
C ARG A 247 -85.89 -51.03 25.88
N SER A 248 -84.93 -51.72 26.51
CA SER A 248 -85.02 -53.16 26.78
C SER A 248 -86.01 -53.51 27.91
N ALA A 249 -86.34 -52.57 28.78
CA ALA A 249 -87.39 -52.72 29.78
C ALA A 249 -88.78 -52.49 29.18
N ALA A 250 -88.90 -51.55 28.23
CA ALA A 250 -90.16 -51.25 27.53
C ALA A 250 -90.62 -52.33 26.53
N LEU A 251 -89.74 -53.22 26.08
CA LEU A 251 -90.05 -54.33 25.16
C LEU A 251 -90.36 -55.66 25.87
N ARG A 252 -90.47 -55.67 27.21
CA ARG A 252 -90.84 -56.85 28.03
C ARG A 252 -92.25 -56.75 28.63
N VAL A 253 -93.07 -55.84 28.10
CA VAL A 253 -94.51 -55.70 28.38
C VAL A 253 -95.24 -56.13 27.12
#